data_AF-A0A0E0CK31-F1
#
_entry.id   AF-A0A0E0CK31-F1
#
_cell.length_a   1.000
_cell.length_b   1.000
_cell.length_c   1.000
_cell.angle_alpha   90.00
_cell.angle_beta   90.00
_cell.angle_gamma   90.00
#
_symmetry.space_group_name_H-M   'P 1'
#
loop_
_entity.id
_entity.type
_entity.pdbx_description
1 polymer ?
#
loop_
_entity_poly.entity_id
_entity_poly.type
_entity_poly.pdbx_seq_one_letter_code
_entity_poly.pdbx_strand_id
1 'polypeptide(L)'
;MCHDLLCMDGNKYVHEKKVPSKNGSSTEKKDVLLEDHDPIWVELRHAHIADASERLHDKMSNFVSKNKAAQLQQARYPIEICKKWFKLFHSKLNSIIREQGLRDVGQLEQDLVFGDAGTKELINFLRTQLGVSRENKLRLLMIYAAINPEKFESDKGEKLMQLAGLSTDDMIAVSNMRCLCGPDTKKSSGGGFTLKFDVHKKKHGLRKERTGEESAWALSRFYPVLEDLIEKLSKGELPKDEYYCMNDPSPSFHGLPMSSSVRTSPAHQPAHSMRSRRTGGTWARPRGSDDGYSSDSVLKHSSSDFKKLGQRIFVFVIGGATRSELRAVHKLTSKLKREVILGSSSLDDPPQFITKLKMMSVDELTLDDLQI
;
A
#
# COMPACT_ATOMS: atom_id res chain seq x y z
N MET A 1 -2.44 -3.96 9.03
CA MET A 1 -3.10 -4.59 10.19
C MET A 1 -2.18 -4.64 11.41
N CYS A 2 -1.01 -5.29 11.34
CA CYS A 2 -0.10 -5.38 12.50
C CYS A 2 0.31 -4.00 13.04
N HIS A 3 0.85 -3.14 12.18
CA HIS A 3 1.27 -1.78 12.55
C HIS A 3 0.13 -0.81 12.84
N ASP A 4 -1.11 -1.19 12.52
CA ASP A 4 -2.30 -0.36 12.80
C ASP A 4 -2.89 -0.72 14.17
N LEU A 5 -3.00 -2.03 14.46
CA LEU A 5 -3.72 -2.53 15.63
C LEU A 5 -2.81 -2.87 16.82
N LEU A 6 -1.50 -2.96 16.61
CA LEU A 6 -0.55 -3.35 17.66
C LEU A 6 0.43 -2.22 17.93
N CYS A 7 0.88 -2.14 19.18
CA CYS A 7 1.95 -1.24 19.58
C CYS A 7 3.28 -1.75 18.99
N MET A 8 3.58 -1.32 17.77
CA MET A 8 4.83 -1.57 17.06
C MET A 8 5.76 -0.37 17.28
N ASP A 9 7.04 -0.65 17.56
CA ASP A 9 8.12 0.35 17.53
C ASP A 9 8.99 0.07 16.29
N GLY A 10 8.68 0.77 15.19
CA GLY A 10 9.21 0.41 13.87
C GLY A 10 8.83 -1.03 13.48
N ASN A 11 9.83 -1.90 13.37
CA ASN A 11 9.65 -3.32 13.06
C ASN A 11 9.60 -4.22 14.31
N LYS A 12 9.67 -3.63 15.50
CA LYS A 12 9.67 -4.34 16.77
C LYS A 12 8.26 -4.45 17.33
N TYR A 13 7.81 -5.67 17.57
CA TYR A 13 6.61 -5.97 18.34
C TYR A 13 6.98 -6.28 19.79
N VAL A 14 6.45 -5.50 20.73
CA VAL A 14 6.61 -5.75 22.17
C VAL A 14 5.39 -6.49 22.68
N HIS A 15 5.56 -7.76 23.03
CA HIS A 15 4.52 -8.57 23.64
C HIS A 15 4.60 -8.54 25.16
N GLU A 16 3.54 -8.03 25.78
CA GLU A 16 3.37 -8.06 27.23
C GLU A 16 2.55 -9.29 27.64
N LYS A 17 3.19 -10.23 28.34
CA LYS A 17 2.54 -11.40 28.90
C LYS A 17 2.39 -11.23 30.40
N LYS A 18 1.15 -11.19 30.90
CA LYS A 18 0.89 -11.28 32.33
C LYS A 18 1.16 -12.72 32.80
N VAL A 19 2.15 -12.91 33.64
CA VAL A 19 2.48 -14.18 34.27
C VAL A 19 1.92 -14.17 35.70
N PRO A 20 1.18 -15.21 36.12
CA PRO A 20 0.79 -15.33 37.52
C PRO A 20 2.06 -15.51 38.36
N SER A 21 2.38 -14.54 39.19
CA SER A 21 3.42 -14.64 40.22
C SER A 21 2.76 -14.64 41.60
N LYS A 22 3.39 -15.32 42.56
CA LYS A 22 2.83 -15.59 43.89
C LYS A 22 2.48 -14.32 44.68
N ASN A 23 3.00 -13.14 44.31
CA ASN A 23 2.79 -11.86 45.01
C ASN A 23 2.23 -10.72 44.11
N GLY A 24 1.48 -11.06 43.06
CA GLY A 24 0.92 -10.09 42.11
C GLY A 24 1.36 -10.36 40.68
N SER A 25 0.55 -10.02 39.68
CA SER A 25 0.87 -10.32 38.27
C SER A 25 2.14 -9.61 37.83
N SER A 26 3.20 -10.35 37.49
CA SER A 26 4.37 -9.77 36.81
C SER A 26 4.13 -9.76 35.30
N THR A 27 4.44 -8.65 34.64
CA THR A 27 4.36 -8.56 33.18
C THR A 27 5.72 -8.90 32.59
N GLU A 28 5.83 -10.03 31.89
CA GLU A 28 7.01 -10.40 31.11
C GLU A 28 6.90 -9.75 29.73
N LYS A 29 7.87 -8.91 29.36
CA LYS A 29 7.95 -8.31 28.02
C LYS A 29 8.83 -9.17 27.12
N LYS A 30 8.34 -9.52 25.94
CA LYS A 30 9.11 -10.21 24.90
C LYS A 30 9.12 -9.39 23.62
N ASP A 31 10.32 -9.21 23.09
CA ASP A 31 10.56 -8.44 21.89
C ASP A 31 10.66 -9.37 20.68
N VAL A 32 9.95 -9.03 19.60
CA VAL A 32 10.01 -9.74 18.31
C VAL A 32 10.32 -8.74 17.23
N LEU A 33 11.29 -9.06 16.37
CA LEU A 33 11.66 -8.25 15.22
C LEU A 33 11.08 -8.87 13.95
N LEU A 34 10.39 -8.07 13.14
CA LEU A 34 9.82 -8.46 11.86
C LEU A 34 10.65 -7.86 10.73
N GLU A 35 11.60 -8.64 10.21
CA GLU A 35 12.60 -8.17 9.24
C GLU A 35 12.51 -8.88 7.89
N ASP A 36 13.07 -8.26 6.86
CA ASP A 36 13.14 -8.81 5.50
C ASP A 36 14.01 -10.06 5.39
N HIS A 37 14.80 -10.37 6.42
CA HIS A 37 15.58 -11.60 6.51
C HIS A 37 14.74 -12.80 6.96
N ASP A 38 13.54 -12.58 7.54
CA ASP A 38 12.65 -13.67 7.94
C ASP A 38 11.82 -14.13 6.73
N PRO A 39 12.07 -15.35 6.20
CA PRO A 39 11.36 -15.85 5.03
C PRO A 39 9.87 -16.10 5.31
N ILE A 40 9.47 -16.38 6.55
CA ILE A 40 8.08 -16.53 6.94
C ILE A 40 7.40 -15.16 6.91
N TRP A 41 8.05 -14.13 7.45
CA TRP A 41 7.54 -12.76 7.41
C TRP A 41 7.37 -12.25 5.98
N VAL A 42 8.40 -12.37 5.13
CA VAL A 42 8.37 -11.88 3.74
C VAL A 42 7.23 -12.52 2.94
N GLU A 43 6.94 -13.80 3.16
CA GLU A 43 5.84 -14.48 2.49
C GLU A 43 4.46 -14.08 3.03
N LEU A 44 4.33 -13.90 4.34
CA LEU A 44 3.03 -13.68 4.99
C LEU A 44 2.63 -12.20 5.10
N ARG A 45 3.58 -11.25 5.07
CA ARG A 45 3.34 -9.81 5.33
C ARG A 45 2.34 -9.14 4.39
N HIS A 46 2.10 -9.72 3.22
CA HIS A 46 1.16 -9.21 2.21
C HIS A 46 -0.12 -10.04 2.09
N ALA A 47 -0.20 -11.19 2.76
CA ALA A 47 -1.37 -12.06 2.73
C ALA A 47 -2.51 -11.50 3.60
N HIS A 48 -3.75 -11.87 3.26
CA HIS A 48 -4.90 -11.59 4.12
C HIS A 48 -4.74 -12.36 5.45
N ILE A 49 -5.26 -11.83 6.56
CA ILE A 49 -5.03 -12.41 7.89
C ILE A 49 -5.56 -13.85 8.02
N ALA A 50 -6.66 -14.17 7.32
CA ALA A 50 -7.20 -15.53 7.26
C ALA A 50 -6.21 -16.47 6.54
N ASP A 51 -5.81 -16.12 5.32
CA ASP A 51 -4.85 -16.91 4.52
C ASP A 51 -3.49 -17.04 5.20
N ALA A 52 -3.01 -15.97 5.84
CA ALA A 52 -1.75 -15.99 6.56
C ALA A 52 -1.77 -17.01 7.70
N SER A 53 -2.90 -17.12 8.39
CA SER A 53 -3.08 -18.07 9.48
C SER A 53 -3.13 -19.52 9.01
N GLU A 54 -3.80 -19.78 7.89
CA GLU A 54 -3.89 -21.10 7.27
C GLU A 54 -2.53 -21.53 6.71
N ARG A 55 -1.89 -20.69 5.88
CA ARG A 55 -0.57 -20.97 5.31
C ARG A 55 0.49 -21.23 6.38
N LEU A 56 0.47 -20.47 7.46
CA LEU A 56 1.39 -20.72 8.56
C LEU A 56 1.09 -22.07 9.24
N HIS A 57 -0.19 -22.38 9.48
CA HIS A 57 -0.60 -23.66 10.04
C HIS A 57 -0.12 -24.84 9.18
N ASP A 58 -0.29 -24.74 7.86
CA ASP A 58 0.09 -25.78 6.91
C ASP A 58 1.60 -25.96 6.82
N LYS A 59 2.36 -24.87 6.68
CA LYS A 59 3.83 -24.91 6.68
C LYS A 59 4.37 -25.56 7.94
N MET A 60 3.75 -25.22 9.06
CA MET A 60 4.11 -25.72 10.37
C MET A 60 3.78 -27.23 10.52
N SER A 61 2.61 -27.67 10.03
CA SER A 61 2.23 -29.09 9.99
C SER A 61 3.15 -29.90 9.08
N ASN A 62 3.46 -29.36 7.90
CA ASN A 62 4.40 -29.93 6.93
C ASN A 62 5.83 -30.03 7.49
N PHE A 63 6.27 -29.04 8.25
CA PHE A 63 7.59 -29.08 8.88
C PHE A 63 7.67 -30.20 9.92
N VAL A 64 6.67 -30.32 10.81
CA VAL A 64 6.65 -31.35 11.87
C VAL A 64 6.56 -32.75 11.29
N SER A 65 5.78 -32.94 10.22
CA SER A 65 5.63 -34.25 9.58
C SER A 65 6.89 -34.67 8.80
N LYS A 66 7.62 -33.72 8.19
CA LYS A 66 8.81 -34.02 7.38
C LYS A 66 10.11 -34.12 8.20
N ASN A 67 10.20 -33.50 9.37
CA ASN A 67 11.39 -33.56 10.22
C ASN A 67 11.24 -34.54 11.40
N LYS A 68 11.72 -35.78 11.22
CA LYS A 68 11.85 -36.76 12.32
C LYS A 68 12.75 -36.24 13.46
N ALA A 69 13.76 -35.42 13.15
CA ALA A 69 14.60 -34.76 14.16
C ALA A 69 13.89 -33.64 14.95
N ALA A 70 12.80 -33.07 14.42
CA ALA A 70 11.97 -32.11 15.16
C ALA A 70 10.99 -32.77 16.14
N GLN A 71 10.80 -34.10 16.04
CA GLN A 71 10.14 -34.88 17.09
C GLN A 71 11.07 -35.13 18.29
N LEU A 72 12.39 -35.10 18.07
CA LEU A 72 13.41 -35.12 19.12
C LEU A 72 13.60 -33.69 19.64
N GLN A 73 13.55 -33.53 20.95
CA GLN A 73 13.24 -32.29 21.69
C GLN A 73 13.99 -30.99 21.32
N GLN A 74 15.12 -31.03 20.59
CA GLN A 74 15.99 -29.88 20.32
C GLN A 74 15.46 -28.89 19.27
N ALA A 75 14.77 -29.34 18.21
CA ALA A 75 14.18 -28.43 17.21
C ALA A 75 12.74 -27.99 17.55
N ARG A 76 12.20 -28.46 18.68
CA ARG A 76 10.84 -28.15 19.16
C ARG A 76 10.74 -26.73 19.72
N TYR A 77 11.83 -26.19 20.27
CA TYR A 77 11.85 -24.91 20.98
C TYR A 77 11.59 -23.67 20.09
N PRO A 78 12.33 -23.44 18.98
CA PRO A 78 12.09 -22.27 18.12
C PRO A 78 10.70 -22.28 17.47
N ILE A 79 10.17 -23.49 17.31
CA ILE A 79 8.97 -23.81 16.55
C ILE A 79 7.71 -23.74 17.40
N GLU A 80 7.74 -24.28 18.63
CA GLU A 80 6.68 -24.04 19.61
C GLU A 80 6.60 -22.56 19.97
N ILE A 81 7.74 -21.87 19.99
CA ILE A 81 7.81 -20.41 20.10
C ILE A 81 7.06 -19.78 18.92
N CYS A 82 7.39 -20.07 17.65
CA CYS A 82 6.67 -19.51 16.48
C CYS A 82 5.16 -19.83 16.48
N LYS A 83 4.77 -21.08 16.79
CA LYS A 83 3.36 -21.47 16.95
C LYS A 83 2.66 -20.64 18.00
N LYS A 84 3.29 -20.49 19.16
CA LYS A 84 2.73 -19.77 20.30
C LYS A 84 2.64 -18.28 20.00
N TRP A 85 3.64 -17.72 19.33
CA TRP A 85 3.66 -16.35 18.86
C TRP A 85 2.52 -16.06 17.90
N PHE A 86 2.41 -16.80 16.80
CA PHE A 86 1.37 -16.49 15.82
C PHE A 86 -0.04 -16.78 16.34
N LYS A 87 -0.23 -17.86 17.10
CA LYS A 87 -1.53 -18.10 17.77
C LYS A 87 -1.87 -16.97 18.73
N LEU A 88 -0.91 -16.51 19.52
CA LEU A 88 -1.12 -15.41 20.44
C LEU A 88 -1.35 -14.09 19.70
N PHE A 89 -0.65 -13.86 18.60
CA PHE A 89 -0.80 -12.71 17.72
C PHE A 89 -2.19 -12.68 17.07
N HIS A 90 -2.61 -13.78 16.45
CA HIS A 90 -3.93 -13.93 15.85
C HIS A 90 -5.04 -13.81 16.91
N SER A 91 -4.85 -14.43 18.09
CA SER A 91 -5.78 -14.30 19.21
C SER A 91 -5.90 -12.84 19.67
N LYS A 92 -4.78 -12.14 19.82
CA LYS A 92 -4.74 -10.73 20.24
C LYS A 92 -5.40 -9.82 19.21
N LEU A 93 -5.10 -9.98 17.92
CA LEU A 93 -5.76 -9.24 16.84
C LEU A 93 -7.27 -9.49 16.83
N ASN A 94 -7.70 -10.74 16.93
CA ASN A 94 -9.13 -11.06 16.97
C ASN A 94 -9.80 -10.50 18.24
N SER A 95 -9.09 -10.42 19.36
CA SER A 95 -9.58 -9.73 20.57
C SER A 95 -9.83 -8.26 20.29
N ILE A 96 -8.84 -7.57 19.70
CA ILE A 96 -8.95 -6.14 19.35
C ILE A 96 -10.09 -5.90 18.35
N ILE A 97 -10.22 -6.75 17.32
CA ILE A 97 -11.29 -6.67 16.32
C ILE A 97 -12.68 -6.75 16.98
N ARG A 98 -12.85 -7.64 17.97
CA ARG A 98 -14.11 -7.78 18.70
C ARG A 98 -14.34 -6.64 19.68
N GLU A 99 -13.32 -6.32 20.50
CA GLU A 99 -13.40 -5.31 21.56
C GLU A 99 -13.68 -3.91 21.00
N GLN A 100 -13.08 -3.56 19.86
CA GLN A 100 -13.26 -2.24 19.23
C GLN A 100 -14.37 -2.20 18.18
N GLY A 101 -15.10 -3.30 17.95
CA GLY A 101 -16.16 -3.36 16.93
C GLY A 101 -15.66 -3.11 15.50
N LEU A 102 -14.43 -3.52 15.18
CA LEU A 102 -13.77 -3.16 13.91
C LEU A 102 -14.44 -3.72 12.66
N ARG A 103 -15.31 -4.74 12.81
CA ARG A 103 -16.08 -5.28 11.69
C ARG A 103 -17.08 -4.25 11.16
N ASP A 104 -17.83 -3.62 12.07
CA ASP A 104 -18.86 -2.64 11.69
C ASP A 104 -18.20 -1.33 11.23
N VAL A 105 -17.11 -0.91 11.90
CA VAL A 105 -16.29 0.23 11.47
C VAL A 105 -15.75 -0.03 10.06
N GLY A 106 -15.09 -1.17 9.85
CA GLY A 106 -14.50 -1.52 8.55
C GLY A 106 -15.53 -1.65 7.44
N GLN A 107 -16.73 -2.16 7.74
CA GLN A 107 -17.81 -2.20 6.75
C GLN A 107 -18.23 -0.79 6.32
N LEU A 108 -18.44 0.11 7.29
CA LEU A 108 -18.81 1.49 7.00
C LEU A 108 -17.70 2.24 6.26
N GLU A 109 -16.42 2.03 6.60
CA GLU A 109 -15.28 2.60 5.86
C GLU A 109 -15.34 2.21 4.38
N GLN A 110 -15.57 0.93 4.06
CA GLN A 110 -15.68 0.46 2.68
C GLN A 110 -16.91 1.06 2.01
N ASP A 111 -18.08 1.00 2.67
CA ASP A 111 -19.34 1.46 2.10
C ASP A 111 -19.32 2.96 1.78
N LEU A 112 -18.65 3.77 2.61
CA LEU A 112 -18.46 5.20 2.35
C LEU A 112 -17.65 5.42 1.06
N VAL A 113 -16.53 4.70 0.90
CA VAL A 113 -15.61 4.89 -0.24
C VAL A 113 -16.23 4.45 -1.58
N PHE A 114 -17.03 3.37 -1.57
CA PHE A 114 -17.72 2.85 -2.75
C PHE A 114 -19.09 3.52 -3.00
N GLY A 115 -19.58 4.33 -2.07
CA GLY A 115 -20.84 5.07 -2.20
C GLY A 115 -22.10 4.27 -1.80
N ASP A 116 -21.92 3.10 -1.20
CA ASP A 116 -22.98 2.25 -0.64
C ASP A 116 -23.62 2.92 0.59
N ALA A 117 -22.82 3.63 1.39
CA ALA A 117 -23.26 4.41 2.55
C ALA A 117 -23.06 5.92 2.34
N GLY A 118 -23.86 6.73 3.04
CA GLY A 118 -23.73 8.19 3.05
C GLY A 118 -23.88 8.80 4.43
N THR A 119 -24.31 10.06 4.48
CA THR A 119 -24.41 10.84 5.72
C THR A 119 -25.36 10.22 6.73
N LYS A 120 -26.46 9.61 6.27
CA LYS A 120 -27.49 9.04 7.14
C LYS A 120 -26.95 7.82 7.90
N GLU A 121 -26.29 6.92 7.19
CA GLU A 121 -25.69 5.71 7.75
C GLU A 121 -24.57 6.06 8.73
N LEU A 122 -23.73 7.06 8.38
CA LEU A 122 -22.70 7.58 9.27
C LEU A 122 -23.28 8.19 10.55
N ILE A 123 -24.29 9.06 10.45
CA ILE A 123 -24.95 9.64 11.63
C ILE A 123 -25.57 8.55 12.49
N ASN A 124 -26.22 7.56 11.87
CA ASN A 124 -26.81 6.44 12.61
C ASN A 124 -25.74 5.65 13.35
N PHE A 125 -24.62 5.34 12.70
CA PHE A 125 -23.48 4.64 13.31
C PHE A 125 -22.91 5.40 14.51
N LEU A 126 -22.66 6.71 14.37
CA LEU A 126 -22.14 7.54 15.45
C LEU A 126 -23.08 7.60 16.67
N ARG A 127 -24.40 7.51 16.46
CA ARG A 127 -25.41 7.51 17.53
C ARG A 127 -25.56 6.17 18.22
N THR A 128 -25.47 5.06 17.47
CA THR A 128 -25.73 3.72 18.01
C THR A 128 -24.48 3.08 18.60
N GLN A 129 -23.31 3.30 17.99
CA GLN A 129 -22.07 2.61 18.35
C GLN A 129 -21.19 3.47 19.27
N LEU A 130 -21.64 3.66 20.51
CA LEU A 130 -20.94 4.49 21.50
C LEU A 130 -19.59 3.89 21.96
N GLY A 131 -19.45 2.57 21.94
CA GLY A 131 -18.25 1.84 22.38
C GLY A 131 -17.05 1.90 21.43
N VAL A 132 -17.22 2.47 20.23
CA VAL A 132 -16.12 2.62 19.25
C VAL A 132 -15.13 3.67 19.74
N SER A 133 -13.84 3.38 19.58
CA SER A 133 -12.77 4.30 19.98
C SER A 133 -12.90 5.66 19.28
N ARG A 134 -12.47 6.72 19.96
CA ARG A 134 -12.48 8.08 19.40
C ARG A 134 -11.62 8.18 18.13
N GLU A 135 -10.51 7.45 18.09
CA GLU A 135 -9.63 7.37 16.91
C GLU A 135 -10.34 6.74 15.70
N ASN A 136 -11.10 5.66 15.89
CA ASN A 136 -11.86 5.04 14.79
C ASN A 136 -12.99 5.96 14.29
N LYS A 137 -13.64 6.70 15.20
CA LYS A 137 -14.62 7.74 14.81
C LYS A 137 -13.97 8.87 14.02
N LEU A 138 -12.77 9.30 14.43
CA LEU A 138 -11.98 10.30 13.70
C LEU A 138 -11.63 9.79 12.29
N ARG A 139 -11.12 8.56 12.15
CA ARG A 139 -10.79 7.95 10.85
C ARG A 139 -11.99 7.91 9.91
N LEU A 140 -13.16 7.48 10.42
CA LEU A 140 -14.41 7.50 9.65
C LEU A 140 -14.77 8.90 9.14
N LEU A 141 -14.61 9.93 9.99
CA LEU A 141 -14.88 11.31 9.61
C LEU A 141 -13.85 11.85 8.61
N MET A 142 -12.58 11.50 8.75
CA MET A 142 -11.54 11.87 7.78
C MET A 142 -11.79 11.24 6.40
N ILE A 143 -12.19 9.96 6.36
CA ILE A 143 -12.61 9.28 5.12
C ILE A 143 -13.80 10.01 4.51
N TYR A 144 -14.81 10.32 5.33
CA TYR A 144 -16.01 11.01 4.86
C TYR A 144 -15.71 12.44 4.36
N ALA A 145 -14.79 13.16 5.00
CA ALA A 145 -14.31 14.48 4.59
C ALA A 145 -13.54 14.43 3.26
N ALA A 146 -12.73 13.38 3.05
CA ALA A 146 -12.04 13.18 1.77
C ALA A 146 -13.00 12.88 0.60
N ILE A 147 -14.16 12.28 0.88
CA ILE A 147 -15.17 11.95 -0.15
C ILE A 147 -16.12 13.13 -0.41
N ASN A 148 -16.44 13.92 0.62
CA ASN A 148 -17.40 15.02 0.53
C ASN A 148 -16.86 16.28 1.24
N PRO A 149 -15.80 16.92 0.71
CA PRO A 149 -15.18 18.09 1.33
C PRO A 149 -16.19 19.25 1.49
N GLU A 150 -17.14 19.39 0.56
CA GLU A 150 -18.17 20.43 0.57
C GLU A 150 -19.11 20.36 1.79
N LYS A 151 -19.27 19.18 2.38
CA LYS A 151 -20.15 19.00 3.56
C LYS A 151 -19.51 19.49 4.84
N PHE A 152 -18.18 19.61 4.86
CA PHE A 152 -17.42 20.11 5.99
C PHE A 152 -17.15 21.62 5.92
N GLU A 153 -17.54 22.30 4.83
CA GLU A 153 -17.49 23.78 4.75
C GLU A 153 -18.63 24.48 5.51
N SER A 154 -19.63 23.72 5.96
CA SER A 154 -20.83 24.24 6.61
C SER A 154 -20.91 23.82 8.07
N ASP A 155 -21.76 24.51 8.85
CA ASP A 155 -22.16 24.16 10.22
C ASP A 155 -22.58 22.68 10.41
N LYS A 156 -22.98 21.99 9.32
CA LYS A 156 -23.27 20.56 9.35
C LYS A 156 -22.04 19.70 9.65
N GLY A 157 -20.86 20.09 9.17
CA GLY A 157 -19.58 19.41 9.42
C GLY A 157 -19.18 19.51 10.88
N GLU A 158 -19.24 20.71 11.46
CA GLU A 158 -18.98 20.94 12.88
C GLU A 158 -19.92 20.14 13.78
N LYS A 159 -21.23 20.15 13.49
CA LYS A 159 -22.22 19.34 14.20
C LYS A 159 -21.95 17.85 14.10
N LEU A 160 -21.45 17.37 12.96
CA LEU A 160 -21.10 15.96 12.78
C LEU A 160 -19.87 15.57 13.61
N MET A 161 -18.86 16.45 13.68
CA MET A 161 -17.68 16.24 14.52
C MET A 161 -18.03 16.29 16.01
N GLN A 162 -18.92 17.20 16.42
CA GLN A 162 -19.45 17.26 17.78
C GLN A 162 -20.24 16.00 18.13
N LEU A 163 -21.08 15.50 17.22
CA LEU A 163 -21.83 14.25 17.41
C LEU A 163 -20.89 13.05 17.63
N ALA A 164 -19.74 13.03 16.96
CA ALA A 164 -18.73 11.98 17.14
C ALA A 164 -17.95 12.10 18.46
N GLY A 165 -18.06 13.21 19.18
CA GLY A 165 -17.32 13.46 20.43
C GLY A 165 -15.82 13.64 20.21
N LEU A 166 -15.42 14.25 19.09
CA LEU A 166 -14.02 14.58 18.81
C LEU A 166 -13.52 15.75 19.69
N SER A 167 -12.23 15.82 19.99
CA SER A 167 -11.65 17.05 20.56
C SER A 167 -11.39 18.08 19.47
N THR A 168 -11.09 19.30 19.89
CA THR A 168 -10.58 20.39 19.04
C THR A 168 -9.44 19.92 18.12
N ASP A 169 -8.44 19.24 18.67
CA ASP A 169 -7.29 18.77 17.88
C ASP A 169 -7.69 17.74 16.82
N ASP A 170 -8.65 16.86 17.12
CA ASP A 170 -9.17 15.91 16.14
C ASP A 170 -10.00 16.62 15.05
N MET A 171 -10.74 17.67 15.42
CA MET A 171 -11.49 18.49 14.46
C MET A 171 -10.54 19.22 13.50
N ILE A 172 -9.37 19.66 13.98
CA ILE A 172 -8.31 20.23 13.13
C ILE A 172 -7.87 19.21 12.08
N ALA A 173 -7.61 17.95 12.48
CA ALA A 173 -7.22 16.91 11.54
C ALA A 173 -8.27 16.66 10.45
N VAL A 174 -9.56 16.61 10.81
CA VAL A 174 -10.65 16.45 9.84
C VAL A 174 -10.73 17.65 8.89
N SER A 175 -10.56 18.87 9.41
CA SER A 175 -10.59 20.09 8.61
C SER A 175 -9.42 20.15 7.64
N ASN A 176 -8.23 19.72 8.09
CA ASN A 176 -7.00 19.70 7.29
C ASN A 176 -7.00 18.65 6.18
N MET A 177 -7.91 17.65 6.22
CA MET A 177 -8.10 16.74 5.09
C MET A 177 -8.41 17.50 3.79
N ARG A 178 -9.06 18.66 3.88
CA ARG A 178 -9.32 19.55 2.74
C ARG A 178 -8.03 20.04 2.07
N CYS A 179 -6.97 20.28 2.83
CA CYS A 179 -5.71 20.78 2.27
C CYS A 179 -5.03 19.74 1.37
N LEU A 180 -5.33 18.46 1.58
CA LEU A 180 -4.80 17.34 0.79
C LEU A 180 -5.73 16.96 -0.37
N CYS A 181 -7.03 17.15 -0.20
CA CYS A 181 -8.03 17.00 -1.25
C CYS A 181 -8.08 18.31 -2.06
N GLY A 182 -7.20 18.43 -3.07
CA GLY A 182 -7.13 19.62 -3.93
C GLY A 182 -8.51 20.11 -4.36
N PRO A 183 -8.67 21.43 -4.60
CA PRO A 183 -9.97 21.97 -4.96
C PRO A 183 -10.52 21.19 -6.14
N ASP A 184 -11.76 20.69 -6.01
CA ASP A 184 -12.50 20.18 -7.15
C ASP A 184 -12.23 21.15 -8.29
N THR A 185 -11.75 20.63 -9.43
CA THR A 185 -11.74 21.41 -10.65
C THR A 185 -13.19 21.79 -10.87
N LYS A 186 -13.57 22.96 -10.35
CA LYS A 186 -14.78 23.67 -10.72
C LYS A 186 -14.66 23.73 -12.21
N LYS A 187 -15.38 22.85 -12.91
CA LYS A 187 -15.69 23.04 -14.32
C LYS A 187 -16.12 24.49 -14.37
N SER A 188 -15.29 25.30 -15.03
CA SER A 188 -15.52 26.73 -15.17
C SER A 188 -17.00 26.88 -15.48
N SER A 189 -17.70 27.65 -14.66
CA SER A 189 -19.04 28.12 -14.96
C SER A 189 -18.93 29.07 -16.16
N GLY A 190 -18.64 28.52 -17.34
CA GLY A 190 -18.75 29.17 -18.62
C GLY A 190 -20.21 29.12 -19.00
N GLY A 191 -20.84 30.30 -19.03
CA GLY A 191 -22.23 30.47 -19.42
C GLY A 191 -22.52 29.80 -20.75
N GLY A 192 -23.36 28.78 -20.71
CA GLY A 192 -23.80 28.03 -21.88
C GLY A 192 -25.04 27.24 -21.50
N PHE A 193 -26.21 27.83 -21.76
CA PHE A 193 -27.51 27.22 -21.51
C PHE A 193 -27.60 25.87 -22.22
N THR A 194 -27.42 24.77 -21.50
CA THR A 194 -27.68 23.41 -21.99
C THR A 194 -28.62 22.72 -21.03
N LEU A 195 -29.90 22.68 -21.41
CA LEU A 195 -30.92 21.87 -20.76
C LEU A 195 -30.56 20.40 -20.93
N LYS A 196 -29.88 19.80 -19.95
CA LYS A 196 -29.75 18.35 -19.83
C LYS A 196 -30.64 17.87 -18.70
N PHE A 197 -31.82 17.38 -19.08
CA PHE A 197 -32.62 16.49 -18.25
C PHE A 197 -31.88 15.15 -18.13
N ASP A 198 -31.02 15.03 -17.12
CA ASP A 198 -30.51 13.72 -16.70
C ASP A 198 -30.96 13.47 -15.26
N VAL A 199 -32.10 12.79 -15.15
CA VAL A 199 -32.82 12.43 -13.92
C VAL A 199 -32.21 11.17 -13.27
N HIS A 200 -30.90 10.99 -13.36
CA HIS A 200 -30.19 9.94 -12.63
C HIS A 200 -28.95 10.51 -11.97
N LYS A 201 -29.10 11.04 -10.75
CA LYS A 201 -28.00 11.17 -9.80
C LYS A 201 -27.45 9.77 -9.49
N LYS A 202 -26.63 9.21 -10.38
CA LYS A 202 -25.83 8.04 -10.07
C LYS A 202 -24.87 8.47 -8.97
N LYS A 203 -25.08 7.93 -7.76
CA LYS A 203 -24.10 7.92 -6.68
C LYS A 203 -22.81 7.28 -7.23
N HIS A 204 -21.90 8.07 -7.77
CA HIS A 204 -20.58 7.58 -8.13
C HIS A 204 -19.75 7.61 -6.85
N GLY A 205 -19.47 6.44 -6.26
CA GLY A 205 -18.46 6.32 -5.22
C GLY A 205 -17.11 6.85 -5.70
N LEU A 206 -16.28 7.32 -4.76
CA LEU A 206 -14.95 7.86 -5.04
C LEU A 206 -14.07 6.79 -5.74
N ARG A 207 -14.32 5.51 -5.43
CA ARG A 207 -13.66 4.37 -6.07
C ARG A 207 -14.69 3.50 -6.78
N LYS A 208 -14.28 2.91 -7.90
CA LYS A 208 -15.06 1.90 -8.61
C LYS A 208 -14.72 0.53 -8.06
N GLU A 209 -15.72 -0.31 -7.85
CA GLU A 209 -15.48 -1.70 -7.45
C GLU A 209 -14.76 -2.46 -8.57
N ARG A 210 -13.79 -3.29 -8.19
CA ARG A 210 -13.08 -4.16 -9.12
C ARG A 210 -13.71 -5.55 -9.11
N THR A 211 -14.04 -6.07 -10.29
CA THR A 211 -14.38 -7.47 -10.51
C THR A 211 -13.09 -8.30 -10.58
N GLY A 212 -12.71 -8.97 -9.50
CA GLY A 212 -11.51 -9.83 -9.45
C GLY A 212 -11.40 -10.68 -8.18
N GLU A 213 -10.33 -11.46 -8.02
CA GLU A 213 -10.10 -12.37 -6.87
C GLU A 213 -10.16 -11.67 -5.49
N GLU A 214 -9.87 -10.36 -5.42
CA GLU A 214 -9.95 -9.58 -4.18
C GLU A 214 -11.38 -9.34 -3.69
N SER A 215 -12.39 -9.63 -4.51
CA SER A 215 -13.80 -9.67 -4.10
C SER A 215 -14.11 -10.82 -3.12
N ALA A 216 -13.15 -11.71 -2.84
CA ALA A 216 -13.31 -12.80 -1.87
C ALA A 216 -13.53 -12.32 -0.43
N TRP A 217 -13.06 -11.11 -0.07
CA TRP A 217 -13.11 -10.58 1.29
C TRP A 217 -13.91 -9.27 1.33
N ALA A 218 -15.13 -9.32 1.88
CA ALA A 218 -16.06 -8.17 1.92
C ALA A 218 -15.47 -6.89 2.56
N LEU A 219 -14.59 -7.06 3.55
CA LEU A 219 -13.91 -5.95 4.26
C LEU A 219 -12.57 -5.54 3.62
N SER A 220 -12.22 -6.05 2.43
CA SER A 220 -10.96 -5.74 1.73
C SER A 220 -11.20 -5.37 0.25
N ARG A 221 -12.30 -4.68 -0.05
CA ARG A 221 -12.63 -4.20 -1.41
C ARG A 221 -11.72 -3.04 -1.85
N PHE A 222 -11.31 -2.18 -0.91
CA PHE A 222 -10.51 -0.99 -1.20
C PHE A 222 -9.13 -1.33 -1.76
N TYR A 223 -8.74 -0.62 -2.82
CA TYR A 223 -7.42 -0.65 -3.41
C TYR A 223 -6.86 0.77 -3.60
N PRO A 224 -5.57 1.01 -3.29
CA PRO A 224 -4.96 2.34 -3.41
C PRO A 224 -5.08 2.92 -4.83
N VAL A 225 -5.20 4.25 -4.93
CA VAL A 225 -5.19 4.96 -6.22
C VAL A 225 -3.92 4.63 -7.01
N LEU A 226 -2.79 4.53 -6.32
CA LEU A 226 -1.50 4.13 -6.87
C LEU A 226 -1.58 2.84 -7.72
N GLU A 227 -2.39 1.87 -7.32
CA GLU A 227 -2.53 0.62 -8.05
C GLU A 227 -3.16 0.83 -9.43
N ASP A 228 -4.17 1.70 -9.53
CA ASP A 228 -4.82 2.06 -10.80
C ASP A 228 -3.89 2.87 -11.71
N LEU A 229 -3.13 3.80 -11.11
CA LEU A 229 -2.17 4.62 -11.85
C LEU A 229 -1.06 3.80 -12.48
N ILE A 230 -0.49 2.84 -11.74
CA ILE A 230 0.56 1.96 -12.26
C ILE A 230 0.01 1.04 -13.36
N GLU A 231 -1.22 0.52 -13.21
CA GLU A 231 -1.86 -0.29 -14.26
C GLU A 231 -2.11 0.52 -15.54
N LYS A 232 -2.65 1.74 -15.42
CA LYS A 232 -2.85 2.65 -16.56
C LYS A 232 -1.54 3.04 -17.22
N LEU A 233 -0.51 3.36 -16.42
CA LEU A 233 0.83 3.66 -16.91
C LEU A 233 1.41 2.48 -17.69
N SER A 234 1.25 1.24 -17.18
CA SER A 234 1.73 0.03 -17.86
C SER A 234 1.01 -0.24 -19.18
N LYS A 235 -0.22 0.24 -19.36
CA LYS A 235 -0.99 0.13 -20.60
C LYS A 235 -0.81 1.33 -21.55
N GLY A 236 -0.18 2.40 -21.09
CA GLY A 236 -0.10 3.67 -21.84
C GLY A 236 -1.42 4.46 -21.86
N GLU A 237 -2.34 4.16 -20.92
CA GLU A 237 -3.68 4.76 -20.81
C GLU A 237 -3.73 5.88 -19.75
N LEU A 238 -2.57 6.37 -19.29
CA LEU A 238 -2.52 7.43 -18.28
C LEU A 238 -2.97 8.77 -18.90
N PRO A 239 -3.92 9.50 -18.27
CA PRO A 239 -4.38 10.79 -18.79
C PRO A 239 -3.22 11.78 -18.88
N LYS A 240 -2.90 12.25 -20.10
CA LYS A 240 -1.78 13.17 -20.33
C LYS A 240 -2.05 14.56 -19.78
N ASP A 241 -3.32 14.91 -19.65
CA ASP A 241 -3.82 16.19 -19.14
C ASP A 241 -3.55 16.33 -17.64
N GLU A 242 -3.54 15.21 -16.91
CA GLU A 242 -3.33 15.15 -15.46
C GLU A 242 -1.89 14.74 -15.12
N TYR A 243 -1.27 13.87 -15.93
CA TYR A 243 0.08 13.35 -15.73
C TYR A 243 0.98 13.69 -16.92
N TYR A 244 1.53 14.91 -16.91
CA TYR A 244 2.41 15.39 -17.95
C TYR A 244 3.78 14.69 -17.92
N CYS A 245 4.29 14.32 -19.11
CA CYS A 245 5.64 13.78 -19.24
C CYS A 245 6.61 14.95 -19.51
N MET A 246 7.53 15.22 -18.58
CA MET A 246 8.49 16.33 -18.74
C MET A 246 9.50 16.12 -19.87
N ASN A 247 9.73 14.86 -20.26
CA ASN A 247 10.58 14.50 -21.38
C ASN A 247 9.70 13.87 -22.45
N ASP A 248 9.66 14.42 -23.66
CA ASP A 248 9.01 13.71 -24.77
C ASP A 248 9.64 12.31 -24.89
N PRO A 249 8.85 11.25 -25.08
CA PRO A 249 9.39 9.94 -25.36
C PRO A 249 10.18 10.05 -26.67
N SER A 250 11.50 10.15 -26.57
CA SER A 250 12.38 10.10 -27.72
C SER A 250 12.07 8.81 -28.48
N PRO A 251 11.82 8.84 -29.79
CA PRO A 251 11.54 7.65 -30.59
C PRO A 251 12.85 6.88 -30.79
N SER A 252 13.37 6.29 -29.71
CA SER A 252 14.60 5.52 -29.72
C SER A 252 14.43 4.26 -28.89
N PHE A 253 13.35 3.50 -29.15
CA PHE A 253 13.31 2.03 -29.15
C PHE A 253 11.88 1.53 -29.43
N HIS A 254 11.30 1.86 -30.59
CA HIS A 254 10.22 1.01 -31.09
C HIS A 254 10.88 -0.26 -31.65
N GLY A 255 10.68 -1.37 -30.94
CA GLY A 255 10.93 -2.70 -31.49
C GLY A 255 10.23 -2.81 -32.84
N LEU A 256 10.98 -3.24 -33.84
CA LEU A 256 10.50 -3.39 -35.22
C LEU A 256 9.19 -4.19 -35.24
N PRO A 257 8.11 -3.68 -35.84
CA PRO A 257 6.92 -4.49 -36.08
C PRO A 257 7.27 -5.50 -37.19
N MET A 258 7.05 -6.79 -36.91
CA MET A 258 7.00 -7.80 -37.94
C MET A 258 5.83 -7.49 -38.87
N SER A 259 6.12 -7.19 -40.14
CA SER A 259 5.15 -7.30 -41.22
C SER A 259 5.82 -7.83 -42.49
N SER A 260 5.09 -8.71 -43.12
CA SER A 260 5.42 -9.58 -44.24
C SER A 260 5.51 -8.88 -45.60
N SER A 261 6.29 -9.52 -46.48
CA SER A 261 6.05 -9.72 -47.92
C SER A 261 6.82 -8.85 -48.95
N VAL A 262 7.73 -9.57 -49.64
CA VAL A 262 7.95 -9.61 -51.11
C VAL A 262 8.70 -8.44 -51.77
N ARG A 263 9.94 -8.70 -52.25
CA ARG A 263 10.26 -8.92 -53.69
C ARG A 263 11.70 -9.40 -53.89
N THR A 264 11.82 -10.44 -54.70
CA THR A 264 13.01 -11.01 -55.38
C THR A 264 13.69 -9.97 -56.27
N SER A 265 15.04 -9.86 -56.25
CA SER A 265 15.95 -10.40 -57.29
C SER A 265 17.38 -9.80 -57.12
N PRO A 266 18.43 -10.36 -57.77
CA PRO A 266 19.75 -10.55 -57.15
C PRO A 266 20.85 -9.58 -57.64
N ALA A 267 22.03 -9.75 -57.02
CA ALA A 267 23.38 -9.37 -57.46
C ALA A 267 23.89 -7.98 -57.05
N HIS A 268 24.77 -7.94 -56.04
CA HIS A 268 26.19 -7.55 -56.16
C HIS A 268 26.85 -7.52 -54.76
N GLN A 269 27.79 -8.43 -54.51
CA GLN A 269 28.98 -8.18 -53.67
C GLN A 269 30.09 -7.69 -54.61
N PRO A 270 31.09 -6.86 -54.21
CA PRO A 270 31.98 -7.04 -53.05
C PRO A 270 32.23 -5.69 -52.30
N ALA A 271 33.04 -5.51 -51.25
CA ALA A 271 34.36 -6.06 -50.95
C ALA A 271 34.73 -5.88 -49.46
N HIS A 272 35.64 -6.75 -49.01
CA HIS A 272 36.32 -6.69 -47.72
C HIS A 272 37.30 -5.51 -47.65
N SER A 273 37.38 -4.84 -46.50
CA SER A 273 38.58 -4.11 -46.10
C SER A 273 38.82 -4.26 -44.61
N MET A 274 39.90 -4.98 -44.29
CA MET A 274 40.50 -5.02 -42.98
C MET A 274 41.28 -3.72 -42.73
N ARG A 275 40.90 -2.96 -41.70
CA ARG A 275 41.86 -2.11 -41.00
C ARG A 275 41.59 -2.13 -39.51
N SER A 276 42.39 -2.94 -38.82
CA SER A 276 42.56 -2.89 -37.37
C SER A 276 43.63 -1.85 -37.02
N ARG A 277 43.30 -0.88 -36.15
CA ARG A 277 44.18 -0.41 -35.08
C ARG A 277 43.40 0.46 -34.06
N ARG A 278 43.31 -0.08 -32.83
CA ARG A 278 43.36 0.52 -31.46
C ARG A 278 43.35 2.07 -31.41
N THR A 279 42.66 2.79 -30.52
CA THR A 279 42.43 2.60 -29.06
C THR A 279 41.45 3.69 -28.61
N GLY A 280 40.43 3.37 -27.82
CA GLY A 280 39.53 4.35 -27.17
C GLY A 280 38.78 3.67 -26.04
N GLY A 281 39.12 4.03 -24.80
CA GLY A 281 38.74 3.30 -23.58
C GLY A 281 37.23 3.15 -23.39
N THR A 282 36.76 1.90 -23.37
CA THR A 282 35.40 1.53 -22.99
C THR A 282 35.43 1.05 -21.54
N TRP A 283 35.28 1.98 -20.61
CA TRP A 283 34.99 1.66 -19.20
C TRP A 283 33.51 1.28 -19.08
N ALA A 284 33.22 -0.01 -19.27
CA ALA A 284 32.09 -0.76 -18.70
C ALA A 284 31.75 -1.96 -19.60
N ARG A 285 32.44 -3.08 -19.38
CA ARG A 285 31.87 -4.41 -19.64
C ARG A 285 32.11 -5.28 -18.41
N PRO A 286 31.07 -5.82 -17.76
CA PRO A 286 31.28 -6.84 -16.75
C PRO A 286 31.74 -8.12 -17.46
N ARG A 287 32.96 -8.55 -17.18
CA ARG A 287 33.42 -9.90 -17.48
C ARG A 287 32.66 -10.84 -16.54
N GLY A 288 31.85 -11.74 -17.09
CA GLY A 288 31.42 -12.93 -16.36
C GLY A 288 32.58 -13.91 -16.35
N SER A 289 33.31 -14.00 -15.23
CA SER A 289 34.07 -15.20 -14.90
C SER A 289 33.10 -16.18 -14.25
N ASP A 290 33.05 -17.37 -14.83
CA ASP A 290 32.47 -18.57 -14.24
C ASP A 290 33.58 -19.23 -13.41
N ASP A 291 33.84 -18.68 -12.22
CA ASP A 291 34.67 -19.32 -11.20
C ASP A 291 33.76 -19.89 -10.13
N GLY A 292 33.52 -21.20 -10.24
CA GLY A 292 32.61 -22.01 -9.44
C GLY A 292 32.97 -22.08 -7.96
N TYR A 293 32.61 -21.05 -7.21
CA TYR A 293 32.52 -21.08 -5.75
C TYR A 293 31.28 -20.27 -5.30
N SER A 294 30.11 -20.91 -5.39
CA SER A 294 28.83 -20.32 -4.95
C SER A 294 28.69 -20.38 -3.43
N SER A 295 29.09 -19.29 -2.76
CA SER A 295 28.40 -18.86 -1.54
C SER A 295 27.02 -18.31 -1.92
N ASP A 296 26.01 -19.10 -1.58
CA ASP A 296 24.59 -18.82 -1.78
C ASP A 296 24.20 -17.52 -1.05
N SER A 297 24.08 -16.43 -1.80
CA SER A 297 23.63 -15.13 -1.30
C SER A 297 22.36 -14.77 -2.04
N VAL A 298 21.24 -14.86 -1.32
CA VAL A 298 19.86 -14.62 -1.79
C VAL A 298 19.73 -13.29 -2.56
N LEU A 299 20.55 -12.28 -2.24
CA LEU A 299 20.58 -10.99 -2.92
C LEU A 299 21.05 -11.04 -4.38
N LYS A 300 21.93 -11.98 -4.75
CA LYS A 300 22.42 -12.10 -6.14
C LYS A 300 21.34 -12.67 -7.07
N HIS A 301 20.57 -13.65 -6.61
CA HIS A 301 19.47 -14.23 -7.39
C HIS A 301 18.40 -13.18 -7.72
N SER A 302 17.96 -12.41 -6.72
CA SER A 302 16.98 -11.33 -6.91
C SER A 302 17.42 -10.34 -7.99
N SER A 303 18.68 -9.88 -7.95
CA SER A 303 19.20 -8.90 -8.92
C SER A 303 19.21 -9.38 -10.38
N SER A 304 19.36 -10.69 -10.59
CA SER A 304 19.40 -11.30 -11.92
C SER A 304 18.00 -11.51 -12.50
N ASP A 305 17.00 -11.72 -11.64
CA ASP A 305 15.60 -11.84 -12.03
C ASP A 305 15.03 -10.48 -12.42
N PHE A 306 15.35 -9.40 -11.69
CA PHE A 306 14.91 -8.04 -12.02
C PHE A 306 15.44 -7.55 -13.37
N LYS A 307 16.66 -7.92 -13.77
CA LYS A 307 17.22 -7.59 -15.10
C LYS A 307 16.42 -8.18 -16.26
N LYS A 308 15.60 -9.21 -16.01
CA LYS A 308 14.74 -9.85 -17.02
C LYS A 308 13.32 -9.25 -17.08
N LEU A 309 12.95 -8.35 -16.15
CA LEU A 309 11.60 -7.79 -16.02
C LEU A 309 11.36 -6.51 -16.86
N GLY A 310 12.29 -6.13 -17.72
CA GLY A 310 12.12 -4.99 -18.63
C GLY A 310 12.31 -3.62 -17.98
N GLN A 311 11.63 -2.60 -18.50
CA GLN A 311 11.76 -1.22 -18.01
C GLN A 311 11.27 -1.10 -16.56
N ARG A 312 11.91 -0.27 -15.73
CA ARG A 312 11.47 -0.07 -14.34
C ARG A 312 10.35 0.96 -14.26
N ILE A 313 9.54 0.92 -13.20
CA ILE A 313 8.62 2.00 -12.82
C ILE A 313 9.08 2.51 -11.46
N PHE A 314 9.43 3.78 -11.38
CA PHE A 314 9.71 4.44 -10.11
C PHE A 314 8.51 5.32 -9.74
N VAL A 315 8.00 5.15 -8.53
CA VAL A 315 6.95 6.00 -7.97
C VAL A 315 7.46 6.61 -6.68
N PHE A 316 7.33 7.93 -6.54
CA PHE A 316 7.68 8.63 -5.31
C PHE A 316 6.43 9.31 -4.74
N VAL A 317 6.07 8.96 -3.50
CA VAL A 317 4.93 9.55 -2.78
C VAL A 317 5.43 10.58 -1.77
N ILE A 318 5.08 11.84 -2.01
CA ILE A 318 5.41 12.96 -1.12
C ILE A 318 4.46 12.95 0.08
N GLY A 319 4.98 13.20 1.29
CA GLY A 319 4.19 13.28 2.52
C GLY A 319 4.11 11.98 3.30
N GLY A 320 4.29 10.85 2.62
CA GLY A 320 4.40 9.52 3.21
C GLY A 320 3.63 8.47 2.39
N ALA A 321 4.14 7.24 2.35
CA ALA A 321 3.43 6.11 1.76
C ALA A 321 2.84 5.22 2.85
N THR A 322 1.83 4.45 2.49
CA THR A 322 1.16 3.49 3.37
C THR A 322 1.61 2.06 3.07
N ARG A 323 1.48 1.18 4.06
CA ARG A 323 1.75 -0.27 3.86
C ARG A 323 0.80 -0.92 2.85
N SER A 324 -0.40 -0.36 2.64
CA SER A 324 -1.32 -0.81 1.60
C SER A 324 -0.81 -0.50 0.20
N GLU A 325 -0.19 0.66 0.00
CA GLU A 325 0.47 1.04 -1.26
C GLU A 325 1.71 0.19 -1.52
N LEU A 326 2.52 -0.07 -0.47
CA LEU A 326 3.65 -0.99 -0.57
C LEU A 326 3.20 -2.40 -1.00
N ARG A 327 2.11 -2.91 -0.42
CA ARG A 327 1.50 -4.18 -0.83
C ARG A 327 1.08 -4.15 -2.31
N ALA A 328 0.42 -3.08 -2.75
CA ALA A 328 -0.02 -2.93 -4.14
C ALA A 328 1.16 -2.94 -5.13
N VAL A 329 2.27 -2.29 -4.78
CA VAL A 329 3.49 -2.26 -5.61
C VAL A 329 4.13 -3.64 -5.75
N HIS A 330 4.22 -4.40 -4.65
CA HIS A 330 4.70 -5.79 -4.70
C HIS A 330 3.79 -6.69 -5.55
N LYS A 331 2.47 -6.56 -5.37
CA LYS A 331 1.46 -7.29 -6.16
C LYS A 331 1.61 -6.99 -7.66
N LEU A 332 1.73 -5.73 -8.02
CA LEU A 332 1.86 -5.30 -9.41
C LEU A 332 3.20 -5.71 -10.04
N THR A 333 4.28 -5.76 -9.26
CA THR A 333 5.58 -6.25 -9.74
C THR A 333 5.46 -7.68 -10.26
N SER A 334 4.81 -8.55 -9.49
CA SER A 334 4.55 -9.94 -9.90
C SER A 334 3.55 -10.04 -11.05
N LYS A 335 2.46 -9.26 -11.03
CA LYS A 335 1.39 -9.29 -12.04
C LYS A 335 1.84 -8.79 -13.41
N LEU A 336 2.58 -7.68 -13.44
CA LEU A 336 3.04 -7.03 -14.67
C LEU A 336 4.36 -7.61 -15.18
N LYS A 337 5.01 -8.47 -14.38
CA LYS A 337 6.39 -8.96 -14.63
C LYS A 337 7.34 -7.79 -14.92
N ARG A 338 7.18 -6.70 -14.17
CA ARG A 338 7.90 -5.44 -14.33
C ARG A 338 8.31 -4.93 -12.96
N GLU A 339 9.55 -4.48 -12.80
CA GLU A 339 10.03 -3.99 -11.50
C GLU A 339 9.38 -2.62 -11.18
N VAL A 340 8.58 -2.57 -10.12
CA VAL A 340 7.97 -1.35 -9.59
C VAL A 340 8.61 -1.00 -8.26
N ILE A 341 9.18 0.19 -8.17
CA ILE A 341 9.91 0.68 -6.99
C ILE A 341 9.13 1.86 -6.40
N LEU A 342 8.76 1.73 -5.13
CA LEU A 342 8.11 2.78 -4.35
C LEU A 342 9.13 3.47 -3.46
N GLY A 343 9.24 4.79 -3.60
CA GLY A 343 9.89 5.68 -2.66
C GLY A 343 8.86 6.59 -2.00
N SER A 344 9.18 7.06 -0.79
CA SER A 344 8.38 8.07 -0.09
C SER A 344 9.24 8.84 0.91
N SER A 345 8.73 9.96 1.41
CA SER A 345 9.39 10.71 2.49
C SER A 345 9.38 9.96 3.83
N SER A 346 8.34 9.16 4.08
CA SER A 346 8.21 8.28 5.25
C SER A 346 7.24 7.13 4.94
N LEU A 347 7.20 6.11 5.79
CA LEU A 347 6.20 5.05 5.75
C LEU A 347 5.27 5.23 6.94
N ASP A 348 4.04 5.68 6.69
CA ASP A 348 3.12 6.12 7.73
C ASP A 348 2.06 5.07 8.05
N ASP A 349 1.83 4.88 9.35
CA ASP A 349 0.65 4.23 9.89
C ASP A 349 -0.48 5.25 10.17
N PRO A 350 -1.75 4.82 10.27
CA PRO A 350 -2.87 5.73 10.46
C PRO A 350 -2.70 6.72 11.63
N PRO A 351 -2.18 6.33 12.81
CA PRO A 351 -1.93 7.27 13.91
C PRO A 351 -0.88 8.34 13.57
N GLN A 352 0.15 7.98 12.81
CA GLN A 352 1.22 8.90 12.38
C GLN A 352 0.67 9.92 11.37
N PHE A 353 -0.14 9.44 10.41
CA PHE A 353 -0.81 10.31 9.44
C PHE A 353 -1.77 11.29 10.11
N ILE A 354 -2.58 10.82 11.08
CA ILE A 354 -3.44 11.69 11.89
C ILE A 354 -2.63 12.74 12.63
N THR A 355 -1.51 12.35 13.25
CA THR A 355 -0.64 13.28 13.98
C THR A 355 -0.08 14.36 13.07
N LYS A 356 0.41 13.99 11.88
CA LYS A 356 0.87 14.96 10.88
C LYS A 356 -0.22 15.95 10.51
N LEU A 357 -1.45 15.47 10.27
CA LEU A 357 -2.57 16.34 9.94
C LEU A 357 -2.98 17.27 11.07
N LYS A 358 -2.85 16.85 12.34
CA LYS A 358 -3.07 17.75 13.49
C LYS A 358 -2.04 18.86 13.57
N MET A 359 -0.80 18.56 13.18
CA MET A 359 0.32 19.50 13.19
C MET A 359 0.34 20.45 11.98
N MET A 360 -0.48 20.20 10.97
CA MET A 360 -0.66 21.14 9.85
C MET A 360 -1.43 22.38 10.34
N SER A 361 -0.75 23.35 10.95
CA SER A 361 -1.30 24.68 11.17
C SER A 361 -1.14 25.53 9.90
N VAL A 362 -2.10 26.44 9.67
CA VAL A 362 -2.07 27.41 8.56
C VAL A 362 -1.00 28.49 8.78
N ASP A 363 -0.45 28.58 9.98
CA ASP A 363 0.68 29.43 10.32
C ASP A 363 1.99 28.64 10.16
N GLU A 364 2.95 29.22 9.43
CA GLU A 364 4.30 28.71 9.07
C GLU A 364 4.47 28.04 7.70
N LEU A 365 3.94 28.66 6.65
CA LEU A 365 4.69 28.74 5.39
C LEU A 365 4.88 30.21 5.03
N THR A 366 5.69 30.92 5.83
CA THR A 366 6.28 32.17 5.39
C THR A 366 7.24 31.85 4.24
N LEU A 367 6.99 32.44 3.09
CA LEU A 367 7.83 32.36 1.88
C LEU A 367 9.29 32.82 2.10
N ASP A 368 9.61 33.34 3.29
CA ASP A 368 10.95 33.78 3.69
C ASP A 368 11.95 32.63 3.95
N ASP A 369 11.49 31.38 4.08
CA ASP A 369 12.38 30.20 4.26
C ASP A 369 12.88 29.57 2.95
N LEU A 370 12.46 30.10 1.79
CA LEU A 370 13.00 29.71 0.49
C LEU A 370 14.07 30.70 0.04
N GLN A 371 15.24 30.64 0.67
CA GLN A 371 16.46 31.10 0.01
C GLN A 371 16.84 30.06 -1.05
N ILE A 372 16.52 30.37 -2.32
CA ILE A 372 17.17 29.78 -3.50
C ILE A 372 18.46 30.53 -3.77
#